data_AF-Q9P350-F1
#
_entry.id   AF-Q9P350-F1
#
_cell.length_a   1.000
_cell.length_b   1.000
_cell.length_c   1.000
_cell.angle_alpha   90.00
_cell.angle_beta   90.00
_cell.angle_gamma   90.00
#
_symmetry.space_group_name_H-M   'P 1'
#
loop_
_entity.id
_entity.type
_entity.pdbx_description
1 polymer ?
#
loop_
_entity_poly.entity_id
_entity_poly.type
_entity_poly.pdbx_seq_one_letter_code
_entity_poly.pdbx_strand_id
1 'polypeptide(L)'
;RFEGSVEARDGKLWIDQKPITIYAEKDPAQIPWSQVGAEYIVESTGVFTTIEKASAHLKGGAKKVIISAPSADAPMFVCGVNLDKYKPEYKIISNASCTTNCLAPLAKVIHDNFGIVEGLMTTVHATTATQKTVDGPSN
;
A
#
# COMPACT_ATOMS: atom_id res chain seq x y z
N ARG A 1 -2.24 21.79 -3.29
CA ARG A 1 -3.15 22.10 -2.16
C ARG A 1 -4.39 21.23 -2.33
N PHE A 2 -4.92 20.63 -1.27
CA PHE A 2 -6.19 19.88 -1.37
C PHE A 2 -7.34 20.85 -1.66
N GLU A 3 -8.23 20.50 -2.59
CA GLU A 3 -9.36 21.32 -3.03
C GLU A 3 -10.64 20.97 -2.26
N GLY A 4 -10.64 21.29 -0.97
CA GLY A 4 -11.76 21.04 -0.07
C GLY A 4 -11.52 21.66 1.31
N SER A 5 -12.46 21.48 2.24
CA SER A 5 -12.32 21.97 3.60
C SER A 5 -11.57 20.96 4.46
N VAL A 6 -10.59 21.43 5.24
CA VAL A 6 -9.81 20.60 6.16
C VAL A 6 -9.79 21.27 7.52
N GLU A 7 -10.40 20.63 8.51
CA GLU A 7 -10.56 21.17 9.85
C GLU A 7 -10.24 20.13 10.92
N ALA A 8 -9.61 20.56 12.02
CA ALA A 8 -9.50 19.76 13.23
C ALA A 8 -10.61 20.18 14.19
N ARG A 9 -11.56 19.28 14.46
CA ARG A 9 -12.75 19.56 15.28
C ARG A 9 -13.15 18.31 16.06
N ASP A 10 -13.46 18.47 17.34
CA ASP A 10 -13.90 17.38 18.25
C ASP A 10 -12.93 16.18 18.30
N GLY A 11 -11.62 16.45 18.25
CA GLY A 11 -10.58 15.42 18.26
C GLY A 11 -10.50 14.59 16.96
N LYS A 12 -11.16 15.02 15.89
CA LYS A 12 -11.16 14.35 14.58
C LYS A 12 -10.66 15.28 13.48
N LEU A 13 -10.19 14.68 12.40
CA LEU A 13 -9.93 15.39 11.14
C LEU A 13 -11.21 15.39 10.32
N TRP A 14 -11.66 16.55 9.87
CA TRP A 14 -12.84 16.69 9.02
C TRP A 14 -12.41 17.09 7.62
N ILE A 15 -12.84 16.29 6.63
CA ILE A 15 -12.65 16.58 5.21
C ILE A 15 -14.02 16.69 4.55
N ASP A 16 -14.37 17.86 4.03
CA ASP A 16 -15.66 18.13 3.36
C ASP A 16 -16.88 17.60 4.15
N GLN A 17 -16.93 17.89 5.46
CA GLN A 17 -17.93 17.42 6.44
C GLN A 17 -17.87 15.93 6.83
N LYS A 18 -16.89 15.17 6.36
CA LYS A 18 -16.68 13.77 6.76
C LYS A 18 -15.68 13.69 7.90
N PRO A 19 -16.07 13.19 9.09
CA PRO A 19 -15.15 13.00 10.20
C PRO A 19 -14.26 11.78 9.97
N ILE A 20 -12.97 11.92 10.30
CA ILE A 20 -11.94 10.89 10.24
C ILE A 20 -11.34 10.74 11.64
N THR A 21 -11.40 9.54 12.19
CA THR A 21 -10.75 9.20 13.45
C THR A 21 -9.26 9.03 13.23
N ILE A 22 -8.44 9.62 14.10
CA ILE A 22 -7.00 9.52 14.07
C ILE A 22 -6.54 8.68 15.27
N TYR A 23 -5.59 7.78 15.01
CA TYR A 23 -4.88 7.00 16.03
C TYR A 23 -3.38 7.30 15.93
N ALA A 24 -2.67 7.14 17.04
CA ALA A 24 -1.23 7.36 17.14
C ALA A 24 -0.53 6.15 17.77
N GLU A 25 -0.80 4.96 17.21
CA GLU A 25 -0.25 3.71 17.70
C GLU A 25 0.94 3.25 16.88
N LYS A 26 2.00 2.78 17.55
CA LYS A 26 3.17 2.19 16.89
C LYS A 26 2.96 0.72 16.53
N ASP A 27 2.22 -0.01 17.37
CA ASP A 27 1.84 -1.40 17.11
C ASP A 27 0.47 -1.42 16.42
N PRO A 28 0.38 -1.90 15.16
CA PRO A 28 -0.88 -1.94 14.42
C PRO A 28 -1.97 -2.77 15.09
N ALA A 29 -1.60 -3.70 15.98
CA ALA A 29 -2.56 -4.51 16.73
C ALA A 29 -3.33 -3.72 17.79
N GLN A 30 -2.82 -2.57 18.22
CA GLN A 30 -3.49 -1.70 19.20
C GLN A 30 -4.52 -0.77 18.57
N ILE A 31 -4.56 -0.69 17.23
CA ILE A 31 -5.50 0.19 16.54
C ILE A 31 -6.87 -0.50 16.45
N PRO A 32 -7.93 0.06 17.05
CA PRO A 32 -9.23 -0.61 17.13
C PRO A 32 -10.07 -0.38 15.86
N TRP A 33 -9.63 -0.92 14.73
CA TRP A 33 -10.28 -0.77 13.42
C TRP A 33 -11.78 -1.10 13.43
N SER A 34 -12.18 -2.13 14.18
CA SER A 34 -13.59 -2.53 14.32
C SER A 34 -14.47 -1.43 14.93
N GLN A 35 -13.94 -0.59 15.81
CA GLN A 35 -14.71 0.49 16.45
C GLN A 35 -15.08 1.61 15.47
N VAL A 36 -14.33 1.76 14.38
CA VAL A 36 -14.56 2.77 13.35
C VAL A 36 -15.12 2.20 12.06
N GLY A 37 -15.42 0.89 12.03
CA GLY A 37 -15.94 0.21 10.84
C GLY A 37 -14.92 0.09 9.70
N ALA A 38 -13.61 0.20 9.99
CA ALA A 38 -12.57 0.10 8.98
C ALA A 38 -12.27 -1.38 8.66
N GLU A 39 -12.79 -1.86 7.52
CA GLU A 39 -12.66 -3.26 7.10
C GLU A 39 -11.41 -3.52 6.23
N TYR A 40 -11.02 -2.54 5.43
CA TYR A 40 -9.89 -2.63 4.49
C TYR A 40 -8.83 -1.61 4.91
N ILE A 41 -7.63 -2.09 5.21
CA ILE A 41 -6.54 -1.23 5.66
C ILE A 41 -5.47 -1.14 4.58
N VAL A 42 -5.03 0.08 4.29
CA VAL A 42 -3.86 0.33 3.46
C VAL A 42 -2.65 0.45 4.38
N GLU A 43 -1.76 -0.54 4.32
CA GLU A 43 -0.51 -0.54 5.07
C GLU A 43 0.55 0.21 4.25
N SER A 44 0.73 1.49 4.61
CA SER A 44 1.59 2.45 3.90
C SER A 44 2.70 3.03 4.78
N THR A 45 3.08 2.34 5.85
CA THR A 45 4.20 2.74 6.72
C THR A 45 5.56 2.39 6.12
N GLY A 46 5.60 1.37 5.26
CA GLY A 46 6.84 0.79 4.73
C GLY A 46 7.55 -0.18 5.69
N VAL A 47 6.97 -0.46 6.86
CA VAL A 47 7.58 -1.31 7.90
C VAL A 47 6.95 -2.71 7.96
N PHE A 48 5.63 -2.79 7.81
CA PHE A 48 4.87 -4.03 7.94
C PHE A 48 4.58 -4.70 6.58
N THR A 49 5.63 -5.00 5.83
CA THR A 49 5.55 -5.44 4.42
C THR A 49 5.50 -6.96 4.21
N THR A 50 5.37 -7.75 5.27
CA THR A 50 5.17 -9.21 5.19
C THR A 50 3.78 -9.60 5.67
N ILE A 51 3.29 -10.79 5.28
CA ILE A 51 2.00 -11.32 5.76
C ILE A 51 1.97 -11.32 7.29
N GLU A 52 3.03 -11.83 7.94
CA GLU A 52 3.11 -11.90 9.40
C GLU A 52 2.96 -10.51 10.05
N LYS A 53 3.74 -9.53 9.57
CA LYS A 53 3.74 -8.18 10.13
C LYS A 53 2.42 -7.45 9.88
N ALA A 54 1.92 -7.49 8.65
CA ALA A 54 0.64 -6.87 8.29
C ALA A 54 -0.56 -7.53 8.98
N SER A 55 -0.45 -8.81 9.40
CA SER A 55 -1.49 -9.50 10.16
C SER A 55 -1.80 -8.84 11.50
N ALA A 56 -0.91 -7.98 12.02
CA ALA A 56 -1.19 -7.19 13.21
C ALA A 56 -2.49 -6.36 13.08
N HIS A 57 -2.79 -5.80 11.91
CA HIS A 57 -4.05 -5.08 11.69
C HIS A 57 -5.30 -5.94 11.85
N LEU A 58 -5.21 -7.24 11.55
CA LEU A 58 -6.35 -8.16 11.69
C LEU A 58 -6.76 -8.32 13.16
N LYS A 59 -5.81 -8.17 14.10
CA LYS A 59 -6.10 -8.20 15.54
C LYS A 59 -6.97 -7.00 15.98
N GLY A 60 -6.79 -5.85 15.32
CA GLY A 60 -7.61 -4.67 15.51
C GLY A 60 -9.02 -4.75 14.91
N GLY A 61 -9.33 -5.85 14.22
CA GLY A 61 -10.65 -6.10 13.61
C GLY A 61 -10.76 -5.75 12.12
N ALA A 62 -9.65 -5.44 11.46
CA ALA A 62 -9.63 -5.33 10.00
C ALA A 62 -9.95 -6.69 9.35
N LYS A 63 -10.63 -6.66 8.20
CA LYS A 63 -10.94 -7.86 7.41
C LYS A 63 -9.88 -8.14 6.35
N LYS A 64 -9.30 -7.08 5.77
CA LYS A 64 -8.31 -7.13 4.69
C LYS A 64 -7.21 -6.09 4.89
N VAL A 65 -6.00 -6.42 4.43
CA VAL A 65 -4.86 -5.50 4.42
C VAL A 65 -4.25 -5.46 3.02
N ILE A 66 -4.00 -4.25 2.52
CA ILE A 66 -3.34 -3.98 1.25
C ILE A 66 -2.02 -3.27 1.55
N ILE A 67 -0.90 -3.95 1.33
CA ILE A 67 0.44 -3.39 1.50
C ILE A 67 0.74 -2.49 0.29
N SER A 68 1.11 -1.23 0.53
CA SER A 68 1.39 -0.24 -0.54
C SER A 68 2.83 -0.30 -1.06
N ALA A 69 3.50 -1.44 -0.89
CA ALA A 69 4.89 -1.70 -1.26
C ALA A 69 5.05 -3.18 -1.65
N PRO A 70 6.14 -3.56 -2.33
CA PRO A 70 6.47 -4.97 -2.55
C PRO A 70 6.49 -5.76 -1.25
N SER A 71 5.94 -6.96 -1.31
CA SER A 71 5.99 -7.91 -0.20
C SER A 71 6.85 -9.10 -0.58
N ALA A 72 7.57 -9.66 0.40
CA ALA A 72 8.38 -10.85 0.21
C ALA A 72 7.53 -12.13 0.12
N ASP A 73 6.32 -12.12 0.70
CA ASP A 73 5.49 -13.31 0.89
C ASP A 73 3.99 -13.10 0.54
N ALA A 74 3.50 -11.86 0.50
CA ALA A 74 2.11 -11.60 0.12
C ALA A 74 1.89 -11.66 -1.41
N PRO A 75 0.75 -12.21 -1.88
CA PRO A 75 0.41 -12.19 -3.30
C PRO A 75 0.30 -10.75 -3.80
N MET A 76 0.95 -10.47 -4.93
CA MET A 76 1.06 -9.14 -5.53
C MET A 76 0.11 -8.97 -6.71
N PHE A 77 -0.59 -7.84 -6.74
CA PHE A 77 -1.52 -7.49 -7.80
C PHE A 77 -1.20 -6.13 -8.40
N VAL A 78 -1.30 -6.06 -9.72
CA VAL A 78 -1.24 -4.81 -10.50
C VAL A 78 -2.56 -4.67 -11.24
N CYS A 79 -3.24 -3.56 -10.99
CA CYS A 79 -4.53 -3.28 -11.60
C CYS A 79 -4.41 -3.27 -13.13
N GLY A 80 -5.30 -4.01 -13.80
CA GLY A 80 -5.30 -4.16 -15.26
C GLY A 80 -4.30 -5.18 -15.81
N VAL A 81 -3.52 -5.87 -14.96
CA VAL A 81 -2.54 -6.87 -15.40
C VAL A 81 -2.92 -8.29 -14.97
N ASN A 82 -3.18 -8.50 -13.68
CA ASN A 82 -3.37 -9.85 -13.10
C ASN A 82 -4.49 -9.92 -12.04
N LEU A 83 -5.46 -9.00 -12.07
CA LEU A 83 -6.56 -8.98 -11.10
C LEU A 83 -7.48 -10.20 -11.19
N ASP A 84 -7.53 -10.87 -12.34
CA ASP A 84 -8.22 -12.15 -12.55
C ASP A 84 -7.71 -13.27 -11.64
N LYS A 85 -6.46 -13.16 -11.15
CA LYS A 85 -5.86 -14.12 -10.23
C LYS A 85 -6.17 -13.83 -8.76
N TYR A 86 -6.82 -12.71 -8.47
CA TYR A 86 -7.20 -12.38 -7.10
C TYR A 86 -8.21 -13.39 -6.57
N LYS A 87 -7.97 -13.86 -5.35
CA LYS A 87 -8.90 -14.75 -4.66
C LYS A 87 -9.46 -14.08 -3.40
N PRO A 88 -10.79 -14.10 -3.19
CA PRO A 88 -11.41 -13.50 -2.01
C PRO A 88 -10.92 -14.08 -0.68
N GLU A 89 -10.28 -15.25 -0.63
CA GLU A 89 -9.66 -15.76 0.60
C GLU A 89 -8.43 -14.96 1.05
N TYR A 90 -7.74 -14.24 0.14
CA TYR A 90 -6.51 -13.51 0.48
C TYR A 90 -6.81 -12.38 1.45
N LYS A 91 -6.41 -12.54 2.71
CA LYS A 91 -6.60 -11.51 3.75
C LYS A 91 -5.61 -10.37 3.62
N ILE A 92 -4.42 -10.66 3.11
CA ILE A 92 -3.32 -9.72 2.97
C ILE A 92 -2.77 -9.84 1.55
N ILE A 93 -2.69 -8.71 0.86
CA ILE A 93 -2.16 -8.61 -0.50
C ILE A 93 -1.19 -7.44 -0.59
N SER A 94 -0.37 -7.41 -1.63
CA SER A 94 0.47 -6.26 -1.95
C SER A 94 0.05 -5.63 -3.27
N ASN A 95 0.04 -4.30 -3.32
CA ASN A 95 -0.18 -3.52 -4.54
C ASN A 95 1.13 -3.26 -5.31
N ALA A 96 2.16 -4.09 -5.06
CA ALA A 96 3.50 -3.99 -5.61
C ALA A 96 4.15 -2.61 -5.37
N SER A 97 5.11 -2.22 -6.22
CA SER A 97 5.73 -0.88 -6.21
C SER A 97 5.15 0.03 -7.29
N CYS A 98 5.42 1.33 -7.19
CA CYS A 98 5.14 2.31 -8.25
C CYS A 98 5.77 1.89 -9.59
N THR A 99 7.04 1.48 -9.59
CA THR A 99 7.75 1.06 -10.80
C THR A 99 7.16 -0.22 -11.40
N THR A 100 6.74 -1.17 -10.57
CA THR A 100 6.05 -2.38 -11.03
C THR A 100 4.72 -2.04 -11.70
N ASN A 101 3.93 -1.13 -11.11
CA ASN A 101 2.67 -0.66 -11.70
C ASN A 101 2.89 0.07 -13.05
N CYS A 102 4.03 0.75 -13.23
CA CYS A 102 4.41 1.37 -14.50
C CYS A 102 4.82 0.32 -15.55
N LEU A 103 5.70 -0.61 -15.18
CA LEU A 103 6.30 -1.56 -16.13
C LEU A 103 5.33 -2.68 -16.54
N ALA A 104 4.55 -3.22 -15.61
CA ALA A 104 3.81 -4.46 -15.82
C ALA A 104 2.78 -4.39 -16.97
N PRO A 105 2.01 -3.30 -17.17
CA PRO A 105 1.13 -3.17 -18.34
C PRO A 105 1.89 -3.18 -19.67
N LEU A 106 3.04 -2.49 -19.74
CA LEU A 106 3.88 -2.47 -20.94
C LEU A 106 4.44 -3.87 -21.24
N ALA A 107 5.02 -4.51 -20.22
CA ALA A 107 5.57 -5.85 -20.34
C ALA A 107 4.49 -6.86 -20.77
N LYS A 108 3.27 -6.75 -20.21
CA LYS A 108 2.13 -7.60 -20.58
C LYS A 108 1.79 -7.47 -22.07
N VAL A 109 1.57 -6.25 -22.57
CA VAL A 109 1.20 -6.04 -23.98
C VAL A 109 2.28 -6.58 -24.92
N ILE A 110 3.55 -6.30 -24.64
CA ILE A 110 4.65 -6.77 -25.49
C ILE A 110 4.75 -8.30 -25.44
N HIS A 111 4.68 -8.89 -24.25
CA HIS A 111 4.78 -10.34 -24.09
C HIS A 111 3.63 -11.08 -24.76
N ASP A 112 2.39 -10.64 -24.56
CA ASP A 112 1.20 -11.29 -25.10
C ASP A 112 1.16 -11.26 -26.64
N ASN A 113 1.70 -10.21 -27.27
CA ASN A 113 1.66 -10.04 -28.72
C ASN A 113 2.92 -10.53 -29.45
N PHE A 114 4.08 -10.44 -28.81
CA PHE A 114 5.37 -10.66 -29.48
C PHE A 114 6.28 -11.66 -28.77
N GLY A 115 6.01 -11.99 -27.51
CA GLY A 115 6.89 -12.81 -26.68
C GLY A 115 8.15 -12.04 -26.23
N ILE A 116 8.38 -11.98 -24.93
CA ILE A 116 9.64 -11.45 -24.37
C ILE A 116 10.54 -12.64 -24.03
N VAL A 117 11.74 -12.69 -24.62
CA VAL A 117 12.78 -13.69 -24.27
C VAL A 117 13.52 -13.25 -23.01
N GLU A 118 13.99 -12.01 -22.98
CA GLU A 118 14.66 -11.37 -21.85
C GLU A 118 14.47 -9.85 -21.89
N GLY A 119 14.71 -9.16 -20.77
CA GLY A 119 14.55 -7.71 -20.71
C GLY A 119 15.37 -7.08 -19.59
N LEU A 120 16.00 -5.95 -19.89
CA LEU A 120 16.62 -5.07 -18.92
C LEU A 120 15.77 -3.80 -18.82
N MET A 121 15.56 -3.33 -17.59
CA MET A 121 14.80 -2.11 -17.34
C MET A 121 15.61 -1.18 -16.43
N THR A 122 15.60 0.10 -16.78
CA THR A 122 16.14 1.18 -15.97
C THR A 122 15.02 2.18 -15.71
N THR A 123 14.84 2.55 -14.45
CA THR A 123 13.96 3.66 -14.06
C THR A 123 14.80 4.83 -13.59
N VAL A 124 14.60 6.00 -14.19
CA VAL A 124 15.05 7.27 -13.59
C VAL A 124 13.91 7.73 -12.69
N HIS A 125 14.11 7.62 -11.38
CA HIS A 125 13.04 7.79 -10.40
C HIS A 125 13.18 9.11 -9.65
N ALA A 126 12.05 9.74 -9.33
CA ALA A 126 12.00 10.91 -8.46
C ALA A 126 12.43 10.56 -7.03
N THR A 127 12.87 11.56 -6.27
CA THR A 127 13.33 11.33 -4.89
C THR A 127 12.20 10.87 -3.97
N THR A 128 12.50 9.95 -3.05
CA THR A 128 11.55 9.43 -2.05
C THR A 128 11.99 9.72 -0.62
N ALA A 129 11.07 9.58 0.34
CA ALA A 129 11.32 9.87 1.77
C ALA A 129 12.40 8.99 2.42
N THR A 130 12.80 7.90 1.77
CA THR A 130 13.91 7.03 2.22
C THR A 130 15.29 7.65 1.95
N GLN A 131 15.39 8.59 1.02
CA GLN A 131 16.63 9.32 0.74
C GLN A 131 16.87 10.41 1.79
N LYS A 132 18.14 10.72 2.02
CA LYS A 132 18.56 11.73 2.99
C LYS A 132 18.72 13.08 2.29
N THR A 133 18.30 14.14 2.98
CA THR A 133 18.48 15.53 2.49
C THR A 133 19.95 15.94 2.44
N VAL A 134 20.76 15.37 3.34
CA VAL A 134 22.21 15.56 3.44
C VAL A 134 22.86 14.20 3.64
N ASP A 135 24.17 14.11 3.39
CA ASP A 135 24.91 12.86 3.56
C ASP A 135 24.78 12.29 4.98
N GLY A 136 24.50 10.99 5.07
CA GLY A 136 24.32 10.30 6.34
C GLY A 136 24.13 8.79 6.17
N PRO A 137 24.21 8.02 7.26
CA PRO A 137 24.05 6.57 7.21
C PRO A 137 22.62 6.18 6.77
N SER A 138 22.54 5.14 5.94
CA SER A 138 21.27 4.51 5.53
C SER A 138 21.01 3.27 6.38
N ASN A 139 19.74 3.05 6.71
CA ASN A 139 19.25 1.90 7.49
C ASN A 139 18.61 0.87 6.57
#